data_AF-A0A930K193-F1
#
_entry.id   AF-A0A930K193-F1
#
_cell.length_a   1.000
_cell.length_b   1.000
_cell.length_c   1.000
_cell.angle_alpha   90.00
_cell.angle_beta   90.00
_cell.angle_gamma   90.00
#
_symmetry.space_group_name_H-M   'P 1'
#
loop_
_entity.id
_entity.type
_entity.pdbx_description
1 polymer ?
#
loop_
_entity_poly.entity_id
_entity_poly.type
_entity_poly.pdbx_seq_one_letter_code
_entity_poly.pdbx_strand_id
1 'polypeptide(L)'
;MIHKKIITCLLLSLILTCLGSCTRNEMPVKQSTSKTKLDHLIIKEVFYVGHYWYRDVRAWGMKNQNQMYNDDQYIAIFNPTNEVKYLDGLALCVNAIDPSRAIQFAPKDDFVNRYYGASGISYFPGKGADYPVKPGQTIIVAKYAIDHKAQFESELEGEDLSMYGGLDDFLDLSKADFEWTNINYDPGQKNN
;
A
#
# COMPACT_ATOMS: atom_id res chain seq x y z
N MET A 1 24.97 20.13 -70.68
CA MET A 1 25.42 18.82 -70.15
C MET A 1 25.87 18.83 -68.69
N ILE A 2 26.36 19.96 -68.14
CA ILE A 2 26.92 20.04 -66.78
C ILE A 2 25.83 20.06 -65.69
N HIS A 3 24.69 20.72 -65.91
CA HIS A 3 23.58 20.77 -64.93
C HIS A 3 22.90 19.42 -64.66
N LYS A 4 22.75 18.54 -65.67
CA LYS A 4 22.19 17.20 -65.44
C LYS A 4 23.06 16.35 -64.53
N LYS A 5 24.40 16.44 -64.66
CA LYS A 5 25.35 15.68 -63.80
C LYS A 5 25.32 16.15 -62.34
N ILE A 6 25.16 17.45 -62.09
CA ILE A 6 25.09 18.01 -60.73
C ILE A 6 23.80 17.58 -60.02
N ILE A 7 22.66 17.56 -60.74
CA ILE A 7 21.37 17.11 -60.19
C ILE A 7 21.40 15.60 -59.88
N THR A 8 22.02 14.79 -60.74
CA THR A 8 22.17 13.34 -60.48
C THR A 8 23.10 13.05 -59.29
N CYS A 9 24.18 13.83 -59.09
CA CYS A 9 25.05 13.68 -57.92
C CYS A 9 24.39 14.16 -56.61
N LEU A 10 23.54 15.19 -56.65
CA LEU A 10 22.78 15.66 -55.49
C LEU A 10 21.66 14.68 -55.09
N LEU A 11 21.01 14.03 -56.06
CA LEU A 11 20.02 12.99 -55.80
C LEU A 11 20.65 11.69 -55.26
N LEU A 12 21.84 11.30 -55.73
CA LEU A 12 22.55 10.12 -55.19
C LEU A 12 23.05 10.33 -53.75
N SER A 13 23.47 11.55 -53.39
CA SER A 13 23.94 11.87 -52.03
C SER A 13 22.81 12.00 -51.01
N LEU A 14 21.61 12.41 -51.45
CA LEU A 14 20.41 12.43 -50.60
C LEU A 14 19.86 11.01 -50.32
N ILE A 15 20.00 10.08 -51.28
CA ILE A 15 19.59 8.68 -51.08
C ILE A 15 20.54 7.95 -50.12
N LEU A 16 21.85 8.27 -50.15
CA LEU A 16 22.84 7.63 -49.28
C LEU A 16 22.75 8.08 -47.81
N THR A 17 22.25 9.30 -47.56
CA THR A 17 22.05 9.83 -46.20
C THR A 17 20.75 9.35 -45.55
N CYS A 18 19.74 8.96 -46.33
CA CYS A 18 18.49 8.38 -45.83
C CYS A 18 18.62 6.92 -45.34
N LEU A 19 19.67 6.19 -45.73
CA LEU A 19 19.87 4.79 -45.31
C LEU A 19 20.81 4.64 -44.11
N GLY A 20 21.43 5.73 -43.63
CA GLY A 20 22.34 5.74 -42.49
C GLY A 20 21.69 6.07 -41.13
N SER A 21 20.39 6.35 -41.11
CA SER A 21 19.68 6.65 -39.86
C SER A 21 19.22 5.36 -39.20
N CYS A 22 19.94 4.95 -38.16
CA CYS A 22 19.63 3.88 -37.20
C CYS A 22 19.80 2.43 -37.70
N THR A 23 20.98 2.04 -38.20
CA THR A 23 21.35 0.62 -38.11
C THR A 23 21.83 0.31 -36.69
N ARG A 24 21.03 -0.46 -35.94
CA ARG A 24 21.51 -1.16 -34.74
C ARG A 24 22.50 -2.23 -35.22
N ASN A 25 23.79 -1.93 -35.24
CA ASN A 25 24.84 -2.84 -35.72
C ASN A 25 25.19 -3.97 -34.74
N GLU A 26 24.35 -4.23 -33.75
CA GLU A 26 24.53 -5.33 -32.82
C GLU A 26 23.23 -6.14 -32.78
N MET A 27 23.34 -7.46 -32.84
CA MET A 27 22.21 -8.33 -32.51
C MET A 27 21.68 -7.89 -31.13
N PRO A 28 20.36 -7.79 -30.92
CA PRO A 28 19.84 -7.49 -29.60
C PRO A 28 20.38 -8.53 -28.63
N VAL A 29 21.32 -8.12 -27.78
CA VAL A 29 21.75 -8.94 -26.66
C VAL A 29 20.49 -9.16 -25.84
N LYS A 30 20.15 -10.42 -25.54
CA LYS A 30 19.12 -10.76 -24.56
C LYS A 30 19.57 -10.26 -23.18
N GLN A 31 19.50 -8.96 -22.95
CA GLN A 31 19.53 -8.39 -21.61
C GLN A 31 18.10 -8.40 -21.10
N SER A 32 17.68 -9.56 -20.61
CA SER A 32 16.58 -9.61 -19.65
C SER A 32 17.15 -9.24 -18.29
N THR A 33 17.29 -7.95 -18.03
CA THR A 33 17.37 -7.51 -16.64
C THR A 33 16.15 -6.65 -16.39
N SER A 34 15.04 -7.29 -16.04
CA SER A 34 13.89 -6.65 -15.38
C SER A 34 14.23 -6.19 -13.96
N LYS A 35 15.48 -5.75 -13.72
CA LYS A 35 15.93 -5.25 -12.43
C LYS A 35 15.31 -3.87 -12.22
N THR A 36 14.08 -3.85 -11.71
CA THR A 36 13.48 -2.66 -11.13
C THR A 36 14.26 -2.32 -9.87
N LYS A 37 14.96 -1.19 -9.88
CA LYS A 37 15.59 -0.65 -8.67
C LYS A 37 14.52 0.13 -7.91
N LEU A 38 14.12 -0.37 -6.74
CA LEU A 38 13.29 0.37 -5.79
C LEU A 38 14.21 1.25 -4.93
N ASP A 39 13.87 2.52 -4.79
CA ASP A 39 14.62 3.53 -4.03
C ASP A 39 13.81 4.16 -2.88
N HIS A 40 12.59 3.66 -2.67
CA HIS A 40 11.62 4.14 -1.69
C HIS A 40 11.04 3.00 -0.84
N LEU A 41 10.36 3.38 0.24
CA LEU A 41 9.57 2.47 1.07
C LEU A 41 8.35 1.97 0.29
N ILE A 42 7.92 0.74 0.56
CA ILE A 42 6.72 0.15 -0.05
C ILE A 42 5.73 -0.28 1.02
N ILE A 43 4.44 -0.30 0.68
CA ILE A 43 3.46 -1.07 1.43
C ILE A 43 3.64 -2.53 1.02
N LYS A 44 4.14 -3.35 1.95
CA LYS A 44 4.37 -4.79 1.75
C LYS A 44 3.08 -5.58 1.90
N GLU A 45 2.23 -5.15 2.82
CA GLU A 45 1.04 -5.88 3.21
C GLU A 45 0.01 -4.93 3.82
N VAL A 46 -1.27 -5.25 3.59
CA VAL A 46 -2.39 -4.60 4.26
C VAL A 46 -3.34 -5.70 4.72
N PHE A 47 -3.59 -5.75 6.02
CA PHE A 47 -4.63 -6.59 6.60
C PHE A 47 -5.75 -5.68 7.11
N TYR A 48 -6.91 -5.74 6.45
CA TYR A 48 -8.04 -4.84 6.73
C TYR A 48 -9.38 -5.58 6.87
N VAL A 49 -9.41 -6.89 6.65
CA VAL A 49 -10.66 -7.66 6.58
C VAL A 49 -11.19 -8.10 7.95
N GLY A 50 -10.32 -8.20 8.95
CA GLY A 50 -10.68 -8.68 10.29
C GLY A 50 -10.87 -10.19 10.38
N HIS A 51 -11.36 -10.64 11.52
CA HIS A 51 -11.61 -12.05 11.84
C HIS A 51 -13.05 -12.28 12.28
N TYR A 52 -13.59 -13.47 11.97
CA TYR A 52 -14.90 -13.87 12.46
C TYR A 52 -14.77 -14.54 13.83
N TRP A 53 -15.68 -14.23 14.74
CA TRP A 53 -15.87 -14.95 16.00
C TRP A 53 -17.36 -15.27 16.20
N TYR A 54 -17.68 -16.15 17.14
CA TYR A 54 -19.06 -16.39 17.55
C TYR A 54 -19.14 -16.78 19.02
N ARG A 55 -20.32 -16.59 19.61
CA ARG A 55 -20.68 -17.15 20.92
C ARG A 55 -21.58 -18.37 20.72
N ASP A 56 -21.29 -19.45 21.42
CA ASP A 56 -22.07 -20.68 21.43
C ASP A 56 -23.29 -20.51 22.33
N VAL A 57 -24.43 -20.30 21.69
CA VAL A 57 -25.72 -20.06 22.36
C VAL A 57 -26.69 -21.22 22.15
N ARG A 58 -26.20 -22.37 21.64
CA ARG A 58 -27.04 -23.54 21.35
C ARG A 58 -27.72 -24.11 22.59
N ALA A 59 -27.11 -23.95 23.76
CA ALA A 59 -27.70 -24.37 25.05
C ALA A 59 -29.06 -23.70 25.33
N TRP A 60 -29.33 -22.53 24.74
CA TRP A 60 -30.60 -21.80 24.85
C TRP A 60 -31.52 -21.99 23.64
N GLY A 61 -31.25 -22.97 22.78
CA GLY A 61 -32.04 -23.22 21.57
C GLY A 61 -31.86 -22.16 20.47
N MET A 62 -30.83 -21.32 20.59
CA MET A 62 -30.51 -20.27 19.63
C MET A 62 -29.43 -20.74 18.64
N LYS A 63 -29.43 -20.16 17.44
CA LYS A 63 -28.39 -20.43 16.43
C LYS A 63 -27.21 -19.48 16.63
N ASN A 64 -25.99 -20.04 16.65
CA ASN A 64 -24.76 -19.26 16.66
C ASN A 64 -24.71 -18.33 15.45
N GLN A 65 -24.31 -17.09 15.68
CA GLN A 65 -24.13 -16.07 14.64
C GLN A 65 -22.67 -15.67 14.61
N ASN A 66 -22.09 -15.63 13.41
CA ASN A 66 -20.76 -15.08 13.23
C ASN A 66 -20.82 -13.55 13.39
N GLN A 67 -19.90 -13.03 14.17
CA GLN A 67 -19.62 -11.62 14.40
C GLN A 67 -18.28 -11.29 13.76
N MET A 68 -18.13 -10.09 13.22
CA MET A 68 -16.87 -9.63 12.66
C MET A 68 -16.12 -8.79 13.68
N TYR A 69 -14.84 -9.08 13.88
CA TYR A 69 -13.90 -8.26 14.61
C TYR A 69 -12.95 -7.58 13.61
N ASN A 70 -12.90 -6.26 13.61
CA ASN A 70 -12.14 -5.47 12.63
C ASN A 70 -11.24 -4.41 13.28
N ASP A 71 -10.86 -4.66 14.53
CA ASP A 71 -9.98 -3.77 15.28
C ASP A 71 -8.50 -4.17 15.14
N ASP A 72 -8.22 -5.40 14.74
CA ASP A 72 -6.88 -5.98 14.54
C ASP A 72 -6.29 -5.74 13.13
N GLN A 73 -6.60 -4.58 12.55
CA GLN A 73 -6.13 -4.22 11.22
C GLN A 73 -4.72 -3.63 11.27
N TYR A 74 -3.92 -3.86 10.23
CA TYR A 74 -2.59 -3.24 10.12
C TYR A 74 -2.13 -3.01 8.68
N ILE A 75 -1.13 -2.15 8.55
CA ILE A 75 -0.37 -1.89 7.33
C ILE A 75 1.11 -2.18 7.63
N ALA A 76 1.74 -3.01 6.79
CA ALA A 76 3.17 -3.28 6.87
C ALA A 76 3.93 -2.45 5.83
N ILE A 77 4.81 -1.56 6.30
CA ILE A 77 5.69 -0.76 5.45
C ILE A 77 7.07 -1.40 5.45
N PHE A 78 7.65 -1.62 4.28
CA PHE A 78 8.95 -2.29 4.12
C PHE A 78 9.97 -1.39 3.43
N ASN A 79 11.22 -1.47 3.87
CA ASN A 79 12.35 -0.89 3.16
C ASN A 79 13.06 -1.96 2.30
N PRO A 80 12.76 -2.04 0.98
CA PRO A 80 13.44 -2.97 0.07
C PRO A 80 14.82 -2.46 -0.39
N THR A 81 15.21 -1.26 0.02
CA THR A 81 16.43 -0.61 -0.45
C THR A 81 17.64 -1.01 0.39
N ASN A 82 18.84 -0.65 -0.07
CA ASN A 82 20.10 -0.83 0.67
C ASN A 82 20.51 0.40 1.49
N GLU A 83 19.63 1.40 1.60
CA GLU A 83 19.85 2.63 2.35
C GLU A 83 18.83 2.77 3.48
N VAL A 84 19.20 3.48 4.55
CA VAL A 84 18.22 3.87 5.57
C VAL A 84 17.26 4.90 4.95
N LYS A 85 15.96 4.68 5.11
CA LYS A 85 14.90 5.64 4.78
C LYS A 85 14.28 6.15 6.08
N TYR A 86 13.48 7.22 6.02
CA TYR A 86 12.87 7.81 7.20
C TYR A 86 11.37 7.94 6.99
N LEU A 87 10.60 7.67 8.05
CA LEU A 87 9.15 7.87 8.05
C LEU A 87 8.76 9.32 8.31
N ASP A 88 9.62 10.10 8.97
CA ASP A 88 9.41 11.53 9.24
C ASP A 88 8.93 12.26 7.98
N GLY A 89 7.81 12.99 8.06
CA GLY A 89 7.32 13.74 6.91
C GLY A 89 6.41 12.96 5.98
N LEU A 90 6.34 11.63 6.10
CA LEU A 90 5.48 10.80 5.27
C LEU A 90 4.06 10.73 5.83
N ALA A 91 3.12 10.39 4.94
CA ALA A 91 1.73 10.19 5.30
C ALA A 91 1.14 8.97 4.58
N LEU A 92 0.21 8.30 5.27
CA LEU A 92 -0.71 7.34 4.69
C LEU A 92 -1.97 8.08 4.29
N CYS A 93 -2.40 7.89 3.05
CA CYS A 93 -3.59 8.52 2.50
C CYS A 93 -4.55 7.45 1.97
N VAL A 94 -5.83 7.62 2.26
CA VAL A 94 -6.90 6.82 1.63
C VAL A 94 -7.57 7.62 0.52
N ASN A 95 -7.94 6.93 -0.56
CA ASN A 95 -8.62 7.55 -1.68
C ASN A 95 -10.13 7.66 -1.38
N ALA A 96 -10.73 8.80 -1.74
CA ALA A 96 -12.16 9.05 -1.66
C ALA A 96 -12.96 8.27 -2.72
N ILE A 97 -12.28 7.84 -3.79
CA ILE A 97 -12.88 7.19 -4.94
C ILE A 97 -12.74 5.69 -4.80
N ASP A 98 -13.85 4.98 -4.99
CA ASP A 98 -13.84 3.53 -5.16
C ASP A 98 -13.00 3.17 -6.41
N PRO A 99 -11.87 2.45 -6.24
CA PRO A 99 -10.97 2.15 -7.35
C PRO A 99 -11.60 1.23 -8.42
N SER A 100 -12.74 0.59 -8.14
CA SER A 100 -13.49 -0.19 -9.13
C SER A 100 -14.30 0.67 -10.10
N ARG A 101 -14.41 1.98 -9.84
CA ARG A 101 -15.24 2.91 -10.61
C ARG A 101 -14.40 3.89 -11.41
N ALA A 102 -14.63 3.94 -12.72
CA ALA A 102 -14.13 5.02 -13.56
C ALA A 102 -15.02 6.25 -13.39
N ILE A 103 -14.44 7.37 -12.94
CA ILE A 103 -15.15 8.64 -12.74
C ILE A 103 -14.53 9.71 -13.64
N GLN A 104 -15.37 10.45 -14.38
CA GLN A 104 -14.97 11.65 -15.10
C GLN A 104 -15.41 12.89 -14.32
N PHE A 105 -14.45 13.69 -13.85
CA PHE A 105 -14.72 14.87 -13.02
C PHE A 105 -15.14 16.08 -13.85
N ALA A 106 -14.56 16.26 -15.04
CA ALA A 106 -14.93 17.29 -15.99
C ALA A 106 -14.64 16.84 -17.43
N PRO A 107 -15.32 17.41 -18.45
CA PRO A 107 -15.00 17.13 -19.84
C PRO A 107 -13.52 17.44 -20.13
N LYS A 108 -12.81 16.47 -20.71
CA LYS A 108 -11.37 16.54 -21.06
C LYS A 108 -10.40 16.64 -19.86
N ASP A 109 -10.86 16.47 -18.63
CA ASP A 109 -9.96 16.36 -17.48
C ASP A 109 -9.46 14.93 -17.30
N ASP A 110 -8.18 14.78 -17.01
CA ASP A 110 -7.50 13.50 -16.78
C ASP A 110 -7.11 13.40 -15.30
N PHE A 111 -8.13 13.38 -14.45
CA PHE A 111 -7.95 13.48 -13.00
C PHE A 111 -7.12 12.30 -12.45
N VAL A 112 -7.47 11.07 -12.83
CA VAL A 112 -6.90 9.84 -12.26
C VAL A 112 -5.39 9.73 -12.52
N ASN A 113 -4.89 10.23 -13.65
CA ASN A 113 -3.46 10.21 -13.96
C ASN A 113 -2.68 11.39 -13.36
N ARG A 114 -3.37 12.43 -12.86
CA ARG A 114 -2.73 13.69 -12.42
C ARG A 114 -2.85 13.96 -10.94
N TYR A 115 -3.90 13.48 -10.31
CA TYR A 115 -4.25 13.80 -8.92
C TYR A 115 -4.59 12.53 -8.15
N TYR A 116 -4.49 12.64 -6.84
CA TYR A 116 -4.97 11.64 -5.91
C TYR A 116 -6.07 12.26 -5.05
N GLY A 117 -7.29 11.74 -5.13
CA GLY A 117 -8.42 12.23 -4.35
C GLY A 117 -8.35 11.74 -2.92
N ALA A 118 -7.54 12.37 -2.06
CA ALA A 118 -7.42 11.97 -0.66
C ALA A 118 -8.72 12.28 0.13
N SER A 119 -9.25 11.29 0.87
CA SER A 119 -10.38 11.47 1.82
C SER A 119 -9.95 11.47 3.28
N GLY A 120 -8.81 10.85 3.59
CA GLY A 120 -8.26 10.75 4.93
C GLY A 120 -6.74 10.62 4.89
N ILE A 121 -6.07 11.22 5.86
CA ILE A 121 -4.61 11.31 5.93
C ILE A 121 -4.18 11.03 7.38
N SER A 122 -3.20 10.15 7.56
CA SER A 122 -2.46 9.95 8.81
C SER A 122 -0.98 10.23 8.58
N TYR A 123 -0.34 10.98 9.46
CA TYR A 123 1.01 11.50 9.27
C TYR A 123 1.99 10.92 10.29
N PHE A 124 3.20 10.57 9.86
CA PHE A 124 4.28 10.16 10.74
C PHE A 124 5.01 11.39 11.30
N PRO A 125 5.07 11.55 12.63
CA PRO A 125 5.75 12.69 13.25
C PRO A 125 7.27 12.64 12.99
N GLY A 126 7.97 13.70 13.40
CA GLY A 126 9.44 13.72 13.43
C GLY A 126 10.05 14.95 12.76
N LYS A 127 11.36 15.12 12.96
CA LYS A 127 12.18 16.26 12.51
C LYS A 127 13.06 15.93 11.29
N GLY A 128 12.91 14.73 10.73
CA GLY A 128 13.59 14.27 9.51
C GLY A 128 14.56 13.12 9.74
N ALA A 129 14.85 12.76 11.00
CA ALA A 129 15.78 11.69 11.35
C ALA A 129 15.33 10.84 12.55
N ASP A 130 14.11 11.06 13.06
CA ASP A 130 13.64 10.45 14.31
C ASP A 130 13.19 9.01 14.11
N TYR A 131 12.68 8.66 12.92
CA TYR A 131 12.12 7.34 12.61
C TYR A 131 12.82 6.68 11.41
N PRO A 132 14.07 6.19 11.60
CA PRO A 132 14.79 5.46 10.56
C PRO A 132 14.19 4.08 10.32
N VAL A 133 14.05 3.72 9.05
CA VAL A 133 13.71 2.37 8.58
C VAL A 133 14.93 1.79 7.89
N LYS A 134 15.56 0.81 8.53
CA LYS A 134 16.79 0.16 8.03
C LYS A 134 16.50 -0.70 6.78
N PRO A 135 17.52 -0.96 5.94
CA PRO A 135 17.42 -1.95 4.87
C PRO A 135 16.84 -3.28 5.37
N GLY A 136 15.78 -3.77 4.72
CA GLY A 136 15.11 -5.02 5.10
C GLY A 136 14.20 -4.93 6.33
N GLN A 137 14.05 -3.75 6.95
CA GLN A 137 13.12 -3.57 8.08
C GLN A 137 11.68 -3.47 7.58
N THR A 138 10.77 -4.10 8.33
CA THR A 138 9.32 -3.88 8.22
C THR A 138 8.88 -3.09 9.45
N ILE A 139 8.05 -2.07 9.21
CA ILE A 139 7.35 -1.28 10.21
C ILE A 139 5.88 -1.69 10.17
N ILE A 140 5.29 -1.95 11.32
CA ILE A 140 3.87 -2.27 11.47
C ILE A 140 3.15 -1.05 12.01
N VAL A 141 2.16 -0.58 11.26
CA VAL A 141 1.20 0.43 11.70
C VAL A 141 -0.13 -0.27 11.94
N ALA A 142 -0.57 -0.32 13.19
CA ALA A 142 -1.82 -0.96 13.58
C ALA A 142 -2.98 0.05 13.64
N LYS A 143 -4.22 -0.43 13.55
CA LYS A 143 -5.39 0.36 13.96
C LYS A 143 -5.30 0.65 15.46
N TYR A 144 -5.20 -0.40 16.27
CA TYR A 144 -4.87 -0.33 17.70
C TYR A 144 -3.65 -1.23 17.97
N ALA A 145 -2.63 -0.71 18.64
CA ALA A 145 -1.41 -1.46 18.93
C ALA A 145 -1.53 -2.24 20.25
N ILE A 146 -2.42 -3.23 20.29
CA ILE A 146 -2.75 -4.03 21.50
C ILE A 146 -2.76 -5.53 21.20
N ASP A 147 -2.79 -6.35 22.26
CA ASP A 147 -3.18 -7.75 22.14
C ASP A 147 -4.71 -7.83 22.06
N HIS A 148 -5.22 -8.04 20.85
CA HIS A 148 -6.66 -7.98 20.59
C HIS A 148 -7.44 -9.12 21.26
N LYS A 149 -6.82 -10.31 21.35
CA LYS A 149 -7.45 -11.44 22.05
C LYS A 149 -7.55 -11.14 23.54
N ALA A 150 -6.46 -10.69 24.16
CA ALA A 150 -6.46 -10.36 25.58
C ALA A 150 -7.43 -9.22 25.92
N GLN A 151 -7.50 -8.19 25.08
CA GLN A 151 -8.45 -7.09 25.25
C GLN A 151 -9.90 -7.60 25.16
N PHE A 152 -10.22 -8.40 24.13
CA PHE A 152 -11.56 -8.95 23.96
C PHE A 152 -11.96 -9.83 25.15
N GLU A 153 -11.08 -10.72 25.61
CA GLU A 153 -11.32 -11.56 26.80
C GLU A 153 -11.56 -10.73 28.07
N SER A 154 -10.88 -9.60 28.23
CA SER A 154 -11.11 -8.67 29.34
C SER A 154 -12.50 -8.02 29.30
N GLU A 155 -13.01 -7.70 28.11
CA GLU A 155 -14.32 -7.08 27.91
C GLU A 155 -15.48 -8.05 28.16
N LEU A 156 -15.21 -9.35 28.16
CA LEU A 156 -16.20 -10.38 28.50
C LEU A 156 -16.49 -10.48 30.00
N GLU A 157 -15.83 -9.69 30.86
CA GLU A 157 -16.13 -9.59 32.31
C GLU A 157 -16.24 -10.95 33.04
N GLY A 158 -15.47 -11.95 32.61
CA GLY A 158 -15.43 -13.28 33.23
C GLY A 158 -16.45 -14.29 32.72
N GLU A 159 -17.07 -14.05 31.55
CA GLU A 159 -17.82 -15.09 30.85
C GLU A 159 -16.96 -16.34 30.55
N ASP A 160 -17.63 -17.48 30.36
CA ASP A 160 -16.97 -18.75 30.01
C ASP A 160 -16.40 -18.68 28.59
N LEU A 161 -15.07 -18.56 28.48
CA LEU A 161 -14.36 -18.47 27.21
C LEU A 161 -14.58 -19.70 26.31
N SER A 162 -14.95 -20.86 26.85
CA SER A 162 -15.26 -22.04 26.04
C SER A 162 -16.51 -21.86 25.17
N MET A 163 -17.33 -20.84 25.47
CA MET A 163 -18.44 -20.43 24.63
C MET A 163 -18.00 -19.66 23.38
N TYR A 164 -16.77 -19.17 23.30
CA TYR A 164 -16.34 -18.26 22.24
C TYR A 164 -15.42 -18.98 21.26
N GLY A 165 -15.79 -18.99 19.98
CA GLY A 165 -14.99 -19.55 18.90
C GLY A 165 -14.41 -18.46 18.00
N GLY A 166 -13.20 -18.67 17.49
CA GLY A 166 -12.51 -17.74 16.58
C GLY A 166 -11.62 -16.70 17.25
N LEU A 167 -11.58 -16.65 18.59
CA LEU A 167 -10.74 -15.68 19.31
C LEU A 167 -9.23 -15.91 19.11
N ASP A 168 -8.82 -17.15 18.84
CA ASP A 168 -7.41 -17.50 18.56
C ASP A 168 -6.89 -16.90 17.24
N ASP A 169 -7.78 -16.48 16.34
CA ASP A 169 -7.40 -15.85 15.07
C ASP A 169 -7.08 -14.36 15.25
N PHE A 170 -7.48 -13.74 16.36
CA PHE A 170 -7.22 -12.32 16.63
C PHE A 170 -5.72 -12.08 16.75
N LEU A 171 -5.25 -10.96 16.18
CA LEU A 171 -3.82 -10.67 16.14
C LEU A 171 -3.32 -10.07 17.46
N ASP A 172 -2.10 -10.44 17.85
CA ASP A 172 -1.33 -9.67 18.84
C ASP A 172 -0.54 -8.57 18.10
N LEU A 173 -1.05 -7.34 18.18
CA LEU A 173 -0.44 -6.13 17.62
C LEU A 173 0.19 -5.25 18.70
N SER A 174 0.38 -5.76 19.92
CA SER A 174 0.95 -5.00 21.06
C SER A 174 2.38 -4.50 20.82
N LYS A 175 3.05 -5.04 19.81
CA LYS A 175 4.42 -4.67 19.40
C LYS A 175 4.48 -3.89 18.08
N ALA A 176 3.35 -3.41 17.58
CA ALA A 176 3.34 -2.53 16.42
C ALA A 176 4.15 -1.25 16.70
N ASP A 177 4.81 -0.72 15.67
CA ASP A 177 5.67 0.45 15.79
C ASP A 177 4.87 1.75 15.91
N PHE A 178 3.68 1.79 15.29
CA PHE A 178 2.77 2.92 15.28
C PHE A 178 1.31 2.46 15.37
N GLU A 179 0.44 3.36 15.83
CA GLU A 179 -1.01 3.23 15.71
C GLU A 179 -1.59 4.44 14.98
N TRP A 180 -2.63 4.23 14.15
CA TRP A 180 -3.37 5.35 13.52
C TRP A 180 -4.65 5.73 14.28
N THR A 181 -4.97 5.02 15.36
CA THR A 181 -6.12 5.28 16.23
C THR A 181 -5.62 5.47 17.65
N ASN A 182 -5.97 6.57 18.31
CA ASN A 182 -5.49 6.82 19.67
C ASN A 182 -6.49 6.26 20.69
N ILE A 183 -6.04 5.28 21.49
CA ILE A 183 -6.84 4.66 22.55
C ILE A 183 -7.33 5.65 23.63
N ASN A 184 -6.64 6.78 23.83
CA ASN A 184 -7.00 7.79 24.81
C ASN A 184 -8.09 8.78 24.34
N TYR A 185 -8.43 8.79 23.04
CA TYR A 185 -9.43 9.69 22.46
C TYR A 185 -10.65 8.99 21.89
N ASP A 186 -10.80 7.67 22.07
CA ASP A 186 -12.01 6.95 21.66
C ASP A 186 -12.76 6.25 22.81
N PRO A 187 -13.35 7.02 23.74
CA PRO A 187 -14.30 6.47 24.70
C PRO A 187 -15.67 6.11 24.07
N GLY A 188 -15.83 6.13 22.74
CA GLY A 188 -17.11 5.95 22.04
C GLY A 188 -17.12 4.94 20.89
N GLN A 189 -16.00 4.25 20.64
CA GLN A 189 -15.78 3.36 19.49
C GLN A 189 -16.28 3.91 18.15
N LYS A 190 -15.96 5.18 17.86
CA LYS A 190 -16.29 5.82 16.59
C LYS A 190 -15.21 6.84 16.25
N ASN A 191 -14.12 6.40 15.66
CA ASN A 191 -13.16 7.33 15.07
C ASN A 191 -13.60 7.78 13.67
N ASN A 192 -13.57 9.11 13.51
CA ASN A 192 -14.09 9.98 12.45
C ASN A 192 -15.62 10.02 12.27
#